data_AF-A0A8T5H2E2-F1
#
_entry.id   AF-A0A8T5H2E2-F1
#
_cell.length_a   1.000
_cell.length_b   1.000
_cell.length_c   1.000
_cell.angle_alpha   90.00
_cell.angle_beta   90.00
_cell.angle_gamma   90.00
#
_symmetry.space_group_name_H-M   'P 1'
#
loop_
_entity.id
_entity.type
_entity.pdbx_description
1 polymer ?
#
loop_
_entity_poly.entity_id
_entity_poly.type
_entity_poly.pdbx_seq_one_letter_code
_entity_poly.pdbx_strand_id
1 'polypeptide(L)'
;MITNMSLENLVNSSSQHNMGAVVQRHDGSLENHASDKRNVHEREAKQMYELVDAYLHSEIGEGFKEYITEQGKELVDIVGVGAGDLGHEGIVAAIYMNDVEGVIMSNYEGQTFSERVKALAKEYDVKEETIVEYVIAHELGHAAGYKTEATNEKFLSEYFSKQASVTNGKEREKYVSLAAIAQKREVDAIKAGK
;
A
#
# COMPACT_ATOMS: atom_id res chain seq x y z
N MET A 1 1.62 5.15 -12.90
CA MET A 1 0.42 4.64 -13.62
C MET A 1 0.31 3.23 -13.11
N ILE A 2 -0.61 2.92 -12.18
CA ILE A 2 -0.62 1.57 -11.59
C ILE A 2 -1.01 0.60 -12.69
N THR A 3 -0.03 -0.19 -13.11
CA THR A 3 -0.18 -1.16 -14.19
C THR A 3 -0.78 -2.40 -13.54
N ASN A 4 -2.06 -2.67 -13.78
CA ASN A 4 -2.69 -3.93 -13.39
C ASN A 4 -1.99 -5.07 -14.15
N MET A 5 -0.95 -5.63 -13.54
CA MET A 5 -0.27 -6.84 -14.02
C MET A 5 -0.88 -8.03 -13.30
N SER A 6 -1.32 -9.04 -14.06
CA SER A 6 -1.75 -10.31 -13.47
C SER A 6 -0.60 -10.97 -12.69
N LEU A 7 -0.92 -11.77 -11.67
CA LEU A 7 0.06 -12.59 -10.95
C LEU A 7 0.87 -13.50 -11.90
N GLU A 8 0.26 -13.94 -13.01
CA GLU A 8 0.95 -14.68 -14.07
C GLU A 8 1.99 -13.83 -14.83
N ASN A 9 1.77 -12.51 -14.96
CA ASN A 9 2.74 -11.58 -15.54
C ASN A 9 3.93 -11.31 -14.61
N LEU A 10 3.81 -11.59 -13.31
CA LEU A 10 4.95 -11.63 -12.38
C LEU A 10 5.88 -12.81 -12.70
N VAL A 11 5.34 -13.89 -13.27
CA VAL A 11 6.09 -15.11 -13.66
C VAL A 11 6.58 -15.04 -15.11
N ASN A 12 5.85 -14.37 -16.01
CA ASN A 12 6.16 -14.32 -17.45
C ASN A 12 6.80 -13.00 -17.97
N SER A 13 6.95 -11.96 -17.14
CA SER A 13 7.61 -10.70 -17.57
C SER A 13 9.15 -10.74 -17.56
N SER A 14 9.75 -11.92 -17.37
CA SER A 14 11.21 -12.13 -17.35
C SER A 14 11.93 -11.83 -18.67
N SER A 15 11.24 -11.30 -19.68
CA SER A 15 11.84 -10.82 -20.91
C SER A 15 11.92 -9.30 -21.05
N GLN A 16 11.58 -8.47 -20.04
CA GLN A 16 11.88 -7.03 -20.17
C GLN A 16 12.03 -6.15 -18.91
N HIS A 17 12.23 -6.67 -17.70
CA HIS A 17 12.88 -5.92 -16.60
C HIS A 17 13.67 -6.87 -15.69
N ASN A 18 14.97 -6.61 -15.52
CA ASN A 18 15.93 -7.41 -14.74
C ASN A 18 15.81 -7.19 -13.23
N MET A 19 14.61 -7.14 -12.66
CA MET A 19 14.44 -6.81 -11.24
C MET A 19 13.42 -7.71 -10.60
N GLY A 20 13.82 -8.35 -9.50
CA GLY A 20 13.04 -9.41 -8.88
C GLY A 20 12.57 -9.09 -7.48
N ALA A 21 11.62 -9.90 -7.02
CA ALA A 21 10.89 -9.71 -5.79
C ALA A 21 11.00 -10.93 -4.88
N VAL A 22 10.71 -10.74 -3.60
CA VAL A 22 10.41 -11.84 -2.68
C VAL A 22 9.04 -11.57 -2.06
N VAL A 23 8.20 -12.60 -2.01
CA VAL A 23 6.86 -12.55 -1.42
C VAL A 23 6.80 -13.50 -0.23
N GLN A 24 6.24 -13.04 0.88
CA GLN A 24 5.84 -13.87 2.01
C GLN A 24 4.34 -14.17 1.95
N ARG A 25 4.01 -15.45 1.96
CA ARG A 25 2.63 -15.96 2.02
C ARG A 25 2.14 -16.10 3.47
N HIS A 26 0.83 -16.24 3.65
CA HIS A 26 0.22 -16.45 4.98
C HIS A 26 0.61 -17.75 5.65
N ASP A 27 0.99 -18.78 4.89
CA ASP A 27 1.51 -20.05 5.42
C ASP A 27 2.97 -19.93 5.91
N GLY A 28 3.56 -18.74 5.82
CA GLY A 28 4.94 -18.45 6.19
C GLY A 28 5.98 -18.81 5.12
N SER A 29 5.56 -19.34 3.97
CA SER A 29 6.47 -19.61 2.86
C SER A 29 6.97 -18.32 2.21
N LEU A 30 8.19 -18.40 1.68
CA LEU A 30 8.83 -17.31 0.93
C LEU A 30 8.99 -17.73 -0.53
N GLU A 31 8.43 -16.95 -1.43
CA GLU A 31 8.55 -17.13 -2.88
C GLU A 31 9.53 -16.10 -3.45
N ASN A 32 10.58 -16.60 -4.11
CA ASN A 32 11.57 -15.73 -4.76
C ASN A 32 11.26 -15.61 -6.26
N HIS A 33 10.86 -14.41 -6.68
CA HIS A 33 10.59 -14.05 -8.07
C HIS A 33 11.82 -13.36 -8.66
N ALA A 34 12.89 -14.14 -8.87
CA ALA A 34 14.13 -13.70 -9.51
C ALA A 34 14.84 -12.50 -8.83
N SER A 35 14.69 -12.30 -7.51
CA SER A 35 15.37 -11.22 -6.80
C SER A 35 16.89 -11.32 -6.90
N ASP A 36 17.51 -10.24 -7.37
CA ASP A 36 18.96 -10.03 -7.41
C ASP A 36 19.53 -9.65 -6.02
N LYS A 37 18.66 -9.22 -5.10
CA LYS A 37 18.97 -8.85 -3.71
C LYS A 37 18.16 -9.69 -2.71
N ARG A 38 18.05 -11.00 -2.96
CA ARG A 38 17.18 -11.92 -2.24
C ARG A 38 17.15 -11.73 -0.72
N ASN A 39 18.30 -11.70 -0.06
CA ASN A 39 18.36 -11.60 1.42
C ASN A 39 17.79 -10.27 1.94
N VAL A 40 17.93 -9.17 1.18
CA VAL A 40 17.35 -7.88 1.54
C VAL A 40 15.84 -7.94 1.34
N HIS A 41 15.38 -8.42 0.18
CA HIS A 41 13.95 -8.51 -0.13
C HIS A 41 13.23 -9.48 0.82
N GLU A 42 13.83 -10.61 1.19
CA GLU A 42 13.26 -11.52 2.21
C GLU A 42 13.06 -10.85 3.56
N ARG A 43 14.02 -10.04 4.01
CA ARG A 43 13.91 -9.33 5.29
C ARG A 43 12.83 -8.24 5.23
N GLU A 44 12.83 -7.45 4.16
CA GLU A 44 11.83 -6.39 3.99
C GLU A 44 10.43 -6.97 3.80
N ALA A 45 10.27 -8.06 3.05
CA ALA A 45 8.99 -8.75 2.90
C ALA A 45 8.43 -9.22 4.24
N LYS A 46 9.29 -9.77 5.12
CA LYS A 46 8.91 -10.16 6.49
C LYS A 46 8.45 -8.98 7.33
N GLN A 47 9.23 -7.91 7.34
CA GLN A 47 8.88 -6.71 8.10
C GLN A 47 7.59 -6.07 7.59
N MET A 48 7.41 -6.00 6.28
CA MET A 48 6.20 -5.48 5.69
C MET A 48 5.00 -6.39 5.96
N TYR A 49 5.18 -7.71 5.88
CA TYR A 49 4.14 -8.67 6.25
C TYR A 49 3.68 -8.45 7.68
N GLU A 50 4.59 -8.33 8.65
CA GLU A 50 4.26 -8.05 10.05
C GLU A 50 3.47 -6.73 10.21
N LEU A 51 3.83 -5.69 9.46
CA LEU A 51 3.13 -4.39 9.51
C LEU A 51 1.73 -4.46 8.90
N VAL A 52 1.58 -5.09 7.74
CA VAL A 52 0.29 -5.27 7.05
C VAL A 52 -0.62 -6.18 7.87
N ASP A 53 -0.10 -7.29 8.38
CA ASP A 53 -0.84 -8.23 9.22
C ASP A 53 -1.31 -7.56 10.52
N ALA A 54 -0.43 -6.81 11.19
CA ALA A 54 -0.79 -6.05 12.38
C ALA A 54 -1.86 -4.99 12.08
N TYR A 55 -1.75 -4.28 10.95
CA TYR A 55 -2.77 -3.32 10.53
C TYR A 55 -4.12 -3.99 10.29
N LEU A 56 -4.14 -5.06 9.48
CA LEU A 56 -5.36 -5.79 9.11
C LEU A 56 -6.07 -6.44 10.30
N HIS A 57 -5.37 -6.72 11.40
CA HIS A 57 -5.95 -7.27 12.64
C HIS A 57 -6.13 -6.22 13.75
N SER A 58 -5.91 -4.94 13.46
CA SER A 58 -6.14 -3.84 14.41
C SER A 58 -7.57 -3.29 14.31
N GLU A 59 -8.03 -2.59 15.35
CA GLU A 59 -9.32 -1.88 15.33
C GLU A 59 -9.41 -0.87 14.17
N ILE A 60 -8.28 -0.25 13.81
CA ILE A 60 -8.18 0.70 12.69
C ILE A 60 -8.39 -0.04 11.36
N GLY A 61 -7.74 -1.19 11.18
CA GLY A 61 -7.87 -2.01 9.97
C GLY A 61 -9.28 -2.57 9.81
N GLU A 62 -9.89 -3.06 10.89
CA GLU A 62 -11.29 -3.51 10.88
C GLU A 62 -12.24 -2.35 10.52
N GLY A 63 -12.06 -1.18 11.13
CA GLY A 63 -12.85 0.02 10.78
C GLY A 63 -12.69 0.45 9.32
N PHE A 64 -11.52 0.22 8.72
CA PHE A 64 -11.29 0.46 7.29
C PHE A 64 -12.03 -0.56 6.40
N LYS A 65 -11.97 -1.86 6.75
CA LYS A 65 -12.72 -2.92 6.04
C LYS A 65 -14.23 -2.70 6.10
N GLU A 66 -14.73 -2.29 7.27
CA GLU A 66 -16.13 -1.91 7.45
C GLU A 66 -16.49 -0.73 6.55
N TYR A 67 -15.65 0.30 6.49
CA TYR A 67 -15.89 1.45 5.61
C TYR A 67 -15.91 1.06 4.13
N ILE A 68 -15.01 0.18 3.68
CA ILE A 68 -15.03 -0.38 2.31
C ILE A 68 -16.39 -1.06 2.03
N THR A 69 -16.86 -1.86 2.98
CA THR A 69 -18.15 -2.57 2.87
C THR A 69 -19.32 -1.59 2.81
N GLU A 70 -19.31 -0.53 3.61
CA GLU A 70 -20.32 0.54 3.57
C GLU A 70 -20.37 1.25 2.21
N GLN A 71 -19.24 1.34 1.50
CA GLN A 71 -19.18 1.87 0.13
C GLN A 71 -19.66 0.86 -0.94
N GLY A 72 -20.15 -0.33 -0.53
CA GLY A 72 -20.61 -1.37 -1.44
C GLY A 72 -19.47 -2.05 -2.20
N LYS A 73 -18.28 -2.10 -1.60
CA LYS A 73 -17.08 -2.73 -2.13
C LYS A 73 -16.65 -3.90 -1.24
N GLU A 74 -15.82 -4.78 -1.79
CA GLU A 74 -15.18 -5.87 -1.06
C GLU A 74 -13.69 -5.86 -1.40
N LEU A 75 -12.86 -6.20 -0.43
CA LEU A 75 -11.43 -6.41 -0.66
C LEU A 75 -11.22 -7.72 -1.42
N VAL A 76 -10.32 -7.71 -2.41
CA VAL A 76 -9.73 -8.96 -2.89
C VAL A 76 -8.93 -9.62 -1.77
N ASP A 77 -8.74 -10.93 -1.87
CA ASP A 77 -7.96 -11.66 -0.88
C ASP A 77 -6.48 -11.25 -0.98
N ILE A 78 -5.92 -10.67 0.07
CA ILE A 78 -4.47 -10.43 0.09
C ILE A 78 -3.84 -11.76 0.44
N VAL A 79 -3.10 -12.37 -0.48
CA VAL A 79 -2.51 -13.71 -0.32
C VAL A 79 -1.03 -13.67 0.08
N GLY A 80 -0.47 -12.48 0.17
CA GLY A 80 0.91 -12.28 0.61
C GLY A 80 1.35 -10.83 0.59
N VAL A 81 2.54 -10.61 1.12
CA VAL A 81 3.21 -9.31 1.15
C VAL A 81 4.66 -9.53 0.73
N GLY A 82 5.18 -8.69 -0.15
CA GLY A 82 6.54 -8.84 -0.65
C GLY A 82 7.33 -7.56 -0.68
N ALA A 83 8.59 -7.68 -1.08
CA ALA A 83 9.49 -6.57 -1.32
C ALA A 83 10.28 -6.81 -2.60
N GLY A 84 10.50 -5.76 -3.38
CA GLY A 84 11.19 -5.84 -4.66
C GLY A 84 11.67 -4.49 -5.15
N ASP A 85 12.47 -4.52 -6.21
CA ASP A 85 12.73 -3.33 -7.03
C ASP A 85 11.83 -3.45 -8.27
N LEU A 86 10.75 -2.68 -8.31
CA LEU A 86 9.69 -2.81 -9.31
C LEU A 86 9.73 -1.69 -10.35
N GLY A 87 10.79 -0.88 -10.36
CA GLY A 87 10.94 0.20 -11.33
C GLY A 87 10.97 1.59 -10.74
N HIS A 88 11.30 2.55 -11.61
CA HIS A 88 11.63 3.94 -11.29
C HIS A 88 10.42 4.86 -11.03
N GLU A 89 9.29 4.34 -10.55
CA GLU A 89 8.09 5.17 -10.34
C GLU A 89 8.05 5.89 -8.97
N GLY A 90 9.11 5.82 -8.14
CA GLY A 90 9.17 6.51 -6.84
C GLY A 90 8.08 6.08 -5.86
N ILE A 91 7.48 4.93 -6.09
CA ILE A 91 6.38 4.34 -5.33
C ILE A 91 6.88 3.93 -3.95
N VAL A 92 5.99 3.88 -2.95
CA VAL A 92 6.30 3.36 -1.60
C VAL A 92 5.64 1.98 -1.40
N ALA A 93 4.48 1.71 -1.95
CA ALA A 93 4.01 0.33 -2.03
C ALA A 93 3.21 0.17 -3.31
N ALA A 94 3.06 -1.05 -3.78
CA ALA A 94 2.26 -1.36 -4.94
C ALA A 94 1.50 -2.64 -4.68
N ILE A 95 0.22 -2.68 -5.02
CA ILE A 95 -0.53 -3.92 -5.02
C ILE A 95 -0.53 -4.59 -6.40
N TYR A 96 -0.21 -5.88 -6.43
CA TYR A 96 -0.27 -6.75 -7.60
C TYR A 96 -1.40 -7.74 -7.43
N MET A 97 -2.45 -7.65 -8.24
CA MET A 97 -3.65 -8.47 -8.05
C MET A 97 -4.31 -8.89 -9.36
N ASN A 98 -5.09 -9.96 -9.28
CA ASN A 98 -6.12 -10.31 -10.27
C ASN A 98 -7.51 -9.97 -9.68
N ASP A 99 -8.59 -10.47 -10.28
CA ASP A 99 -9.97 -10.19 -9.82
C ASP A 99 -10.33 -10.86 -8.47
N VAL A 100 -9.46 -11.70 -7.90
CA VAL A 100 -9.74 -12.54 -6.71
C VAL A 100 -8.68 -12.38 -5.61
N GLU A 101 -7.41 -12.21 -5.97
CA GLU A 101 -6.27 -12.25 -5.06
C GLU A 101 -5.23 -11.16 -5.37
N GLY A 102 -4.54 -10.68 -4.34
CA GLY A 102 -3.52 -9.64 -4.42
C GLY A 102 -2.30 -9.84 -3.52
N VAL A 103 -1.19 -9.20 -3.88
CA VAL A 103 0.05 -9.12 -3.09
C VAL A 103 0.43 -7.67 -2.94
N ILE A 104 0.61 -7.22 -1.70
CA ILE A 104 1.16 -5.89 -1.41
C ILE A 104 2.68 -5.97 -1.50
N MET A 105 3.28 -5.16 -2.36
CA MET A 105 4.71 -5.13 -2.60
C MET A 105 5.30 -3.82 -2.14
N SER A 106 6.33 -3.93 -1.32
CA SER A 106 7.29 -2.87 -1.06
C SER A 106 8.13 -2.64 -2.33
N ASN A 107 8.10 -1.44 -2.90
CA ASN A 107 8.94 -1.03 -4.03
C ASN A 107 9.63 0.27 -3.69
N TYR A 108 10.96 0.35 -3.75
CA TYR A 108 11.66 1.53 -3.23
C TYR A 108 12.91 1.97 -3.99
N GLU A 109 13.18 1.42 -5.18
CA GLU A 109 14.34 1.79 -6.03
C GLU A 109 15.69 1.77 -5.26
N GLY A 110 15.89 0.76 -4.40
CA GLY A 110 17.12 0.62 -3.61
C GLY A 110 17.14 1.31 -2.24
N GLN A 111 16.02 1.89 -1.79
CA GLN A 111 15.80 2.23 -0.37
C GLN A 111 14.99 1.13 0.35
N THR A 112 14.98 1.13 1.67
CA THR A 112 14.11 0.27 2.50
C THR A 112 12.72 0.91 2.69
N PHE A 113 11.73 0.12 3.14
CA PHE A 113 10.40 0.68 3.43
C PHE A 113 10.45 1.79 4.46
N SER A 114 11.17 1.54 5.56
CA SER A 114 11.33 2.48 6.65
C SER A 114 11.96 3.79 6.21
N GLU A 115 12.95 3.77 5.32
CA GLU A 115 13.58 4.99 4.79
C GLU A 115 12.59 5.84 3.99
N ARG A 116 11.72 5.21 3.19
CA ARG A 116 10.72 5.90 2.36
C ARG A 116 9.56 6.43 3.19
N VAL A 117 9.09 5.64 4.16
CA VAL A 117 8.11 6.09 5.17
C VAL A 117 8.64 7.32 5.91
N LYS A 118 9.90 7.28 6.34
CA LYS A 118 10.55 8.42 7.02
C LYS A 118 10.67 9.65 6.13
N ALA A 119 10.99 9.48 4.85
CA ALA A 119 11.04 10.57 3.89
C ALA A 119 9.66 11.23 3.70
N LEU A 120 8.60 10.42 3.52
CA LEU A 120 7.22 10.91 3.42
C LEU A 120 6.75 11.57 4.72
N ALA A 121 7.06 10.98 5.87
CA ALA A 121 6.68 11.53 7.17
C ALA A 121 7.27 12.94 7.37
N LYS A 122 8.52 13.13 6.94
CA LYS A 122 9.17 14.44 6.91
C LYS A 122 8.56 15.39 5.89
N GLU A 123 8.18 14.91 4.71
CA GLU A 123 7.54 15.73 3.66
C GLU A 123 6.22 16.34 4.14
N TYR A 124 5.42 15.53 4.84
CA TYR A 124 4.09 15.92 5.32
C TYR A 124 4.06 16.44 6.76
N ASP A 125 5.20 16.50 7.44
CA ASP A 125 5.34 16.90 8.84
C ASP A 125 4.43 16.10 9.79
N VAL A 126 4.45 14.78 9.63
CA VAL A 126 3.71 13.82 10.47
C VAL A 126 4.62 12.73 11.01
N LYS A 127 4.11 11.88 11.90
CA LYS A 127 4.86 10.72 12.41
C LYS A 127 4.95 9.62 11.36
N GLU A 128 6.02 8.83 11.43
CA GLU A 128 6.24 7.66 10.57
C GLU A 128 5.07 6.66 10.67
N GLU A 129 4.58 6.40 11.89
CA GLU A 129 3.41 5.55 12.17
C GLU A 129 2.17 5.96 11.35
N THR A 130 1.95 7.27 11.20
CA THR A 130 0.83 7.83 10.44
C THR A 130 0.98 7.55 8.94
N ILE A 131 2.20 7.64 8.41
CA ILE A 131 2.45 7.33 7.00
C ILE A 131 2.34 5.83 6.71
N VAL A 132 2.75 4.96 7.63
CA VAL A 132 2.57 3.51 7.46
C VAL A 132 1.08 3.18 7.26
N GLU A 133 0.22 3.71 8.12
CA GLU A 133 -1.24 3.56 7.98
C GLU A 133 -1.74 4.10 6.63
N TYR A 134 -1.29 5.29 6.23
CA TYR A 134 -1.66 5.88 4.94
C TYR A 134 -1.31 4.98 3.76
N VAL A 135 -0.07 4.47 3.71
CA VAL A 135 0.43 3.64 2.61
C VAL A 135 -0.34 2.31 2.54
N ILE A 136 -0.56 1.65 3.68
CA ILE A 136 -1.31 0.38 3.70
C ILE A 136 -2.76 0.62 3.28
N ALA A 137 -3.42 1.65 3.82
CA ALA A 137 -4.80 1.98 3.46
C ALA A 137 -4.92 2.31 1.96
N HIS A 138 -3.92 2.99 1.39
CA HIS A 138 -3.86 3.29 -0.04
C HIS A 138 -3.84 2.03 -0.90
N GLU A 139 -2.96 1.06 -0.61
CA GLU A 139 -2.93 -0.20 -1.35
C GLU A 139 -4.21 -1.02 -1.18
N LEU A 140 -4.80 -1.01 0.02
CA LEU A 140 -6.07 -1.71 0.27
C LEU A 140 -7.26 -1.02 -0.43
N GLY A 141 -7.22 0.30 -0.63
CA GLY A 141 -8.19 0.99 -1.47
C GLY A 141 -8.09 0.52 -2.94
N HIS A 142 -6.89 0.35 -3.46
CA HIS A 142 -6.72 -0.30 -4.77
C HIS A 142 -7.25 -1.74 -4.76
N ALA A 143 -6.99 -2.52 -3.71
CA ALA A 143 -7.54 -3.87 -3.51
C ALA A 143 -9.08 -3.91 -3.50
N ALA A 144 -9.75 -2.84 -3.05
CA ALA A 144 -11.20 -2.68 -3.08
C ALA A 144 -11.75 -2.22 -4.46
N GLY A 145 -10.88 -2.08 -5.46
CA GLY A 145 -11.25 -1.74 -6.82
C GLY A 145 -11.33 -0.24 -7.12
N TYR A 146 -10.70 0.62 -6.31
CA TYR A 146 -10.47 2.03 -6.66
C TYR A 146 -9.30 2.13 -7.65
N LYS A 147 -9.58 2.03 -8.94
CA LYS A 147 -8.56 1.76 -9.98
C LYS A 147 -7.64 2.92 -10.32
N THR A 148 -8.04 4.16 -10.06
CA THR A 148 -7.23 5.36 -10.37
C THR A 148 -6.75 6.01 -9.09
N GLU A 149 -5.60 6.67 -9.15
CA GLU A 149 -5.01 7.39 -8.03
C GLU A 149 -6.02 8.41 -7.49
N ALA A 150 -6.60 9.24 -8.36
CA ALA A 150 -7.58 10.24 -7.95
C ALA A 150 -8.80 9.64 -7.22
N THR A 151 -9.35 8.52 -7.71
CA THR A 151 -10.51 7.90 -7.05
C THR A 151 -10.15 7.27 -5.71
N ASN A 152 -8.95 6.68 -5.59
CA ASN A 152 -8.47 6.08 -4.36
C ASN A 152 -8.21 7.17 -3.31
N GLU A 153 -7.48 8.22 -3.67
CA GLU A 153 -7.16 9.33 -2.78
C GLU A 153 -8.41 10.07 -2.29
N LYS A 154 -9.43 10.23 -3.15
CA LYS A 154 -10.72 10.76 -2.73
C LYS A 154 -11.38 9.88 -1.67
N PHE A 155 -11.44 8.56 -1.92
CA PHE A 155 -12.00 7.60 -0.98
C PHE A 155 -11.28 7.63 0.37
N LEU A 156 -9.95 7.67 0.36
CA LEU A 156 -9.14 7.78 1.58
C LEU A 156 -9.40 9.09 2.33
N SER A 157 -9.49 10.21 1.61
CA SER A 157 -9.80 11.51 2.19
C SER A 157 -11.15 11.49 2.93
N GLU A 158 -12.17 10.87 2.33
CA GLU A 158 -13.49 10.69 2.94
C GLU A 158 -13.43 9.75 4.16
N TYR A 159 -12.71 8.62 4.06
CA TYR A 159 -12.49 7.70 5.18
C TYR A 159 -11.82 8.39 6.38
N PHE A 160 -10.69 9.06 6.16
CA PHE A 160 -9.96 9.73 7.23
C PHE A 160 -10.75 10.91 7.79
N SER A 161 -11.55 11.61 6.97
CA SER A 161 -12.48 12.64 7.45
C SER A 161 -13.55 12.05 8.37
N LYS A 162 -14.11 10.88 8.04
CA LYS A 162 -15.06 10.15 8.89
C LYS A 162 -14.40 9.79 10.22
N GLN A 163 -13.19 9.23 10.20
CA GLN A 163 -12.43 8.89 11.40
C GLN A 163 -12.14 10.11 12.28
N ALA A 164 -11.73 11.23 11.67
CA ALA A 164 -11.50 12.50 12.37
C ALA A 164 -12.77 13.04 13.07
N SER A 165 -13.96 12.74 12.53
CA SER A 165 -15.24 13.20 13.11
C SER A 165 -15.67 12.41 14.35
N VAL A 166 -15.20 11.17 14.50
CA VAL A 166 -15.57 10.27 15.61
C VAL A 166 -14.46 10.09 16.64
N THR A 167 -13.26 10.61 16.37
CA THR A 167 -12.10 10.57 17.27
C THR A 167 -11.84 11.91 17.95
N ASN A 168 -10.97 11.93 18.95
CA ASN A 168 -10.63 13.13 19.72
C ASN A 168 -9.13 13.23 20.00
N GLY A 169 -8.65 14.42 20.38
CA GLY A 169 -7.25 14.66 20.75
C GLY A 169 -6.27 14.32 19.63
N LYS A 170 -5.15 13.68 19.99
CA LYS A 170 -4.07 13.32 19.05
C LYS A 170 -4.53 12.39 17.92
N GLU A 171 -5.50 11.54 18.19
CA GLU A 171 -6.04 10.61 17.19
C GLU A 171 -6.83 11.37 16.12
N ARG A 172 -7.61 12.36 16.54
CA ARG A 172 -8.28 13.27 15.60
C ARG A 172 -7.28 14.07 14.79
N GLU A 173 -6.23 14.59 15.41
CA GLU A 173 -5.17 15.32 14.71
C GLU A 173 -4.48 14.44 13.65
N LYS A 174 -4.19 13.18 13.97
CA LYS A 174 -3.69 12.18 13.02
C LYS A 174 -4.59 12.07 11.80
N TYR A 175 -5.89 11.84 12.00
CA TYR A 175 -6.83 11.65 10.89
C TYR A 175 -7.12 12.92 10.09
N VAL A 176 -7.10 14.09 10.72
CA VAL A 176 -7.16 15.37 9.99
C VAL A 176 -5.96 15.51 9.06
N SER A 177 -4.75 15.18 9.52
CA SER A 177 -3.55 15.20 8.68
C SER A 177 -3.63 14.18 7.54
N LEU A 178 -4.08 12.96 7.83
CA LEU A 178 -4.25 11.92 6.79
C LEU A 178 -5.27 12.32 5.72
N ALA A 179 -6.41 12.89 6.11
CA ALA A 179 -7.40 13.41 5.18
C ALA A 179 -6.82 14.52 4.29
N ALA A 180 -6.04 15.43 4.87
CA ALA A 180 -5.38 16.51 4.12
C ALA A 180 -4.32 15.99 3.14
N ILE A 181 -3.55 14.97 3.52
CA ILE A 181 -2.57 14.31 2.64
C ILE A 181 -3.28 13.68 1.44
N ALA A 182 -4.33 12.88 1.69
CA ALA A 182 -5.11 12.23 0.66
C ALA A 182 -5.76 13.25 -0.29
N GLN A 183 -6.36 14.32 0.24
CA GLN A 183 -6.94 15.39 -0.58
C GLN A 183 -5.90 16.09 -1.46
N LYS A 184 -4.70 16.38 -0.94
CA LYS A 184 -3.63 16.97 -1.74
C LYS A 184 -3.23 16.04 -2.89
N ARG A 185 -3.08 14.75 -2.59
CA ARG A 185 -2.69 13.73 -3.59
C ARG A 185 -3.78 13.46 -4.62
N GLU A 186 -5.05 13.53 -4.26
CA GLU A 186 -6.19 13.52 -5.20
C GLU A 186 -6.02 14.64 -6.24
N VAL A 187 -5.79 15.87 -5.79
CA VAL A 187 -5.61 17.03 -6.68
C VAL A 187 -4.41 16.85 -7.60
N ASP A 188 -3.31 16.32 -7.09
CA ASP A 188 -2.10 16.07 -7.87
C ASP A 188 -2.31 14.94 -8.90
N ALA A 189 -3.04 13.88 -8.53
CA ALA A 189 -3.43 12.80 -9.43
C ALA A 189 -4.33 13.30 -10.58
N ILE A 190 -5.34 14.11 -10.26
CA ILE A 190 -6.22 14.73 -11.27
C ILE A 190 -5.40 15.57 -12.27
N LYS A 191 -4.49 16.42 -11.78
CA LYS A 191 -3.62 17.24 -12.64
C LYS A 191 -2.70 16.40 -13.52
N ALA A 192 -2.23 15.27 -13.01
CA ALA A 192 -1.36 14.35 -13.73
C ALA A 192 -2.11 13.42 -14.70
N GLY A 193 -3.46 13.42 -14.68
CA GLY A 193 -4.28 12.49 -15.46
C GLY A 193 -4.14 11.04 -15.00
N LYS A 194 -3.97 10.83 -13.69
CA LYS A 194 -3.73 9.52 -13.04
C LYS A 194 -4.92 9.04 -12.22
#